data_AF-A0A2V8NLF8-F1
#
_entry.id   AF-A0A2V8NLF8-F1
#
_cell.length_a   1.000
_cell.length_b   1.000
_cell.length_c   1.000
_cell.angle_alpha   90.00
_cell.angle_beta   90.00
_cell.angle_gamma   90.00
#
_symmetry.space_group_name_H-M   'P 1'
#
loop_
_entity.id
_entity.type
_entity.pdbx_description
1 polymer ?
#
loop_
_entity_poly.entity_id
_entity_poly.type
_entity_poly.pdbx_seq_one_letter_code
_entity_poly.pdbx_strand_id
1 'polypeptide(L)'
;MPANEKLETGTREFDYLKLRREVLSKEIDYRREKTWRIFSWSSSILLATLGAIIALSSKGFRLGWSQRIPAALAIFIVSSYSHIWITQNLKQAKVLQKAIREHDAELGIELIENEHTIPLGYRVSMLIIAVITILVIIFVGERPA
;
A
#
# COMPACT_ATOMS: atom_id res chain seq x y z
N MET A 1 53.09 17.17 3.72
CA MET A 1 51.71 17.29 4.23
C MET A 1 50.82 16.20 3.63
N PRO A 2 50.70 14.99 4.22
CA PRO A 2 49.81 13.97 3.64
C PRO A 2 48.80 13.30 4.61
N ALA A 3 48.89 13.51 5.93
CA ALA A 3 48.07 12.80 6.90
C ALA A 3 46.71 13.46 7.18
N ASN A 4 46.66 14.80 7.26
CA ASN A 4 45.40 15.53 7.52
C ASN A 4 44.43 15.47 6.34
N GLU A 5 44.93 15.48 5.10
CA GLU A 5 44.08 15.45 3.91
C GLU A 5 43.30 14.14 3.79
N LYS A 6 43.91 13.00 4.13
CA LYS A 6 43.24 11.69 4.14
C LYS A 6 42.16 11.55 5.22
N LEU A 7 42.36 12.20 6.37
CA LEU A 7 41.37 12.22 7.46
C LEU A 7 40.15 13.08 7.10
N GLU A 8 40.37 14.22 6.42
CA GLU A 8 39.29 15.09 5.96
C GLU A 8 38.47 14.46 4.82
N THR A 9 39.10 13.68 3.93
CA THR A 9 38.36 12.96 2.88
C THR A 9 37.51 11.83 3.44
N GLY A 10 38.04 11.05 4.40
CA GLY A 10 37.32 9.93 5.00
C GLY A 10 36.09 10.37 5.82
N THR A 11 36.19 11.51 6.51
CA THR A 11 35.06 12.08 7.27
C THR A 11 33.94 12.58 6.34
N ARG A 12 34.28 13.26 5.24
CA ARG A 12 33.29 13.70 4.24
C ARG A 12 32.58 12.55 3.53
N GLU A 13 33.31 11.49 3.20
CA GLU A 13 32.73 10.30 2.55
C GLU A 13 31.73 9.59 3.47
N PHE A 14 32.09 9.43 4.75
CA PHE A 14 31.20 8.86 5.76
C PHE A 14 29.92 9.68 5.96
N ASP A 15 30.04 11.00 6.07
CA ASP A 15 28.88 11.90 6.22
C ASP A 15 27.96 11.84 5.00
N TYR A 16 28.53 11.74 3.79
CA TYR A 16 27.75 11.58 2.56
C TYR A 16 26.97 10.26 2.53
N LEU A 17 27.61 9.14 2.89
CA LEU A 17 26.96 7.83 2.93
C LEU A 17 25.84 7.79 3.98
N LYS A 18 26.07 8.40 5.15
CA LYS A 18 25.06 8.54 6.20
C LYS A 18 23.85 9.36 5.73
N LEU A 19 24.08 10.49 5.07
CA LEU A 19 23.02 11.35 4.55
C LEU A 19 22.22 10.63 3.45
N ARG A 20 22.90 9.92 2.55
CA ARG A 20 22.25 9.11 1.51
C ARG A 20 21.37 8.01 2.11
N ARG A 21 21.86 7.31 3.13
CA ARG A 21 21.10 6.29 3.87
C ARG A 21 19.85 6.89 4.51
N GLU A 22 19.98 8.05 5.15
CA GLU A 22 18.85 8.75 5.77
C GLU A 22 17.79 9.16 4.74
N VAL A 23 18.21 9.69 3.59
CA VAL A 23 17.30 10.05 2.49
C VAL A 23 16.54 8.83 1.97
N LEU A 24 17.24 7.70 1.75
CA LEU A 24 16.61 6.46 1.29
C LEU A 24 15.64 5.88 2.34
N SER A 25 15.99 5.95 3.63
CA SER A 25 15.11 5.52 4.71
C SER A 25 13.82 6.35 4.74
N LYS A 26 13.94 7.69 4.68
CA LYS A 26 12.78 8.59 4.63
C LYS A 26 11.88 8.31 3.42
N GLU A 27 12.47 7.99 2.27
CA GLU A 27 11.72 7.64 1.07
C GLU A 27 10.94 6.32 1.23
N ILE A 28 11.52 5.32 1.91
CA ILE A 28 10.81 4.07 2.24
C ILE A 28 9.62 4.35 3.16
N ASP A 29 9.81 5.14 4.21
CA ASP A 29 8.75 5.50 5.15
C ASP A 29 7.63 6.29 4.47
N TYR A 30 7.99 7.26 3.61
CA TYR A 30 7.04 7.99 2.78
C TYR A 30 6.16 7.05 1.93
N ARG A 31 6.78 6.04 1.30
CA ARG A 31 6.05 5.05 0.47
C ARG A 31 5.16 4.13 1.28
N ARG A 32 5.58 3.74 2.48
CA ARG A 32 4.76 2.95 3.41
C ARG A 32 3.54 3.74 3.85
N GLU A 33 3.73 4.98 4.28
CA GLU A 33 2.65 5.89 4.67
C GLU A 33 1.67 6.11 3.52
N LYS A 34 2.19 6.35 2.30
CA LYS A 34 1.35 6.50 1.09
C LYS A 34 0.54 5.23 0.80
N THR A 35 1.14 4.05 0.93
CA THR A 35 0.48 2.76 0.74
C THR A 35 -0.64 2.57 1.77
N TRP A 36 -0.36 2.88 3.03
CA TRP A 36 -1.33 2.80 4.12
C TRP A 36 -2.50 3.76 3.91
N ARG A 37 -2.24 5.00 3.48
CA ARG A 37 -3.31 5.99 3.16
C ARG A 37 -4.23 5.51 2.05
N ILE A 38 -3.67 4.97 0.96
CA ILE A 38 -4.46 4.44 -0.16
C ILE A 38 -5.33 3.26 0.32
N PHE A 39 -4.75 2.36 1.09
CA PHE A 39 -5.47 1.23 1.68
C PHE A 39 -6.61 1.69 2.60
N SER A 40 -6.33 2.62 3.51
CA SER A 40 -7.30 3.16 4.47
C SER A 40 -8.46 3.87 3.76
N TRP A 41 -8.13 4.73 2.79
CA TRP A 41 -9.13 5.46 2.00
C TRP A 41 -10.02 4.53 1.19
N SER A 42 -9.43 3.58 0.48
CA SER A 42 -10.18 2.62 -0.33
C SER A 42 -11.04 1.67 0.51
N SER A 43 -10.52 1.17 1.63
CA SER A 43 -11.29 0.34 2.57
C SER A 43 -12.49 1.10 3.14
N SER A 44 -12.30 2.38 3.48
CA SER A 44 -13.37 3.24 4.00
C SER A 44 -14.50 3.41 2.99
N ILE A 45 -14.17 3.63 1.71
CA ILE A 45 -15.16 3.70 0.63
C ILE A 45 -15.90 2.38 0.50
N LEU A 46 -15.19 1.25 0.43
CA LEU A 46 -15.83 -0.05 0.26
C LEU A 46 -16.76 -0.39 1.43
N LEU A 47 -16.33 -0.17 2.67
CA LEU A 47 -17.14 -0.40 3.87
C LEU A 47 -18.36 0.53 3.92
N ALA A 48 -18.20 1.81 3.58
CA ALA A 48 -19.31 2.75 3.51
C ALA A 48 -20.33 2.32 2.44
N THR A 49 -19.85 1.86 1.28
CA THR A 49 -20.73 1.38 0.19
C THR A 49 -21.47 0.12 0.61
N LEU A 50 -20.77 -0.84 1.22
CA LEU A 50 -21.34 -2.07 1.76
C LEU A 50 -22.43 -1.76 2.81
N GLY A 51 -22.12 -0.89 3.77
CA GLY A 51 -23.06 -0.45 4.80
C GLY A 51 -24.28 0.25 4.22
N ALA A 52 -24.10 1.10 3.22
CA ALA A 52 -25.19 1.79 2.53
C ALA A 52 -26.13 0.78 1.83
N ILE A 53 -25.59 -0.21 1.14
CA ILE A 53 -26.40 -1.24 0.46
C ILE A 53 -27.19 -2.07 1.49
N ILE A 54 -26.56 -2.48 2.59
CA ILE A 54 -27.22 -3.24 3.66
C ILE A 54 -28.34 -2.41 4.30
N ALA A 55 -28.09 -1.13 4.59
CA ALA A 55 -29.05 -0.23 5.20
C ALA A 55 -30.24 0.10 4.28
N LEU A 56 -30.02 0.15 2.96
CA LEU A 56 -31.10 0.29 1.98
C LEU A 56 -31.90 -1.01 1.86
N SER A 57 -31.23 -2.16 1.81
CA SER A 57 -31.87 -3.47 1.71
C SER A 57 -32.77 -3.77 2.91
N SER A 58 -32.37 -3.38 4.12
CA SER A 58 -33.20 -3.55 5.33
C SER A 58 -34.50 -2.74 5.31
N LYS A 59 -34.57 -1.67 4.50
CA LYS A 59 -35.78 -0.87 4.28
C LYS A 59 -36.65 -1.38 3.12
N GLY A 60 -36.33 -2.54 2.56
CA GLY A 60 -37.03 -3.11 1.41
C GLY A 60 -36.66 -2.47 0.06
N PHE A 61 -35.66 -1.59 0.02
CA PHE A 61 -35.16 -1.03 -1.23
C PHE A 61 -34.40 -2.10 -2.02
N ARG A 62 -34.70 -2.21 -3.33
CA ARG A 62 -34.03 -3.13 -4.26
C ARG A 62 -33.28 -2.34 -5.31
N LEU A 63 -32.00 -2.63 -5.48
CA LEU A 63 -31.24 -2.08 -6.60
C LEU A 63 -31.71 -2.74 -7.90
N GLY A 64 -32.10 -1.94 -8.89
CA GLY A 64 -32.37 -2.43 -10.24
C GLY A 64 -31.07 -2.81 -10.97
N TRP A 65 -31.16 -3.62 -12.02
CA TRP A 65 -30.00 -4.02 -12.84
C TRP A 65 -29.19 -2.82 -13.34
N SER A 66 -29.85 -1.75 -13.75
CA SER A 66 -29.23 -0.51 -14.21
C SER A 66 -28.41 0.22 -13.13
N GLN A 67 -28.64 -0.06 -11.85
CA GLN A 67 -27.88 0.49 -10.72
C GLN A 67 -26.79 -0.47 -10.22
N ARG A 68 -27.02 -1.78 -10.32
CA ARG A 68 -26.06 -2.81 -9.90
C ARG A 68 -24.78 -2.81 -10.73
N ILE A 69 -24.93 -2.75 -12.05
CA ILE A 69 -23.79 -2.78 -12.99
C ILE A 69 -22.82 -1.61 -12.72
N PRO A 70 -23.26 -0.33 -12.70
CA PRO A 70 -22.34 0.77 -12.44
C PRO A 70 -21.75 0.73 -11.02
N ALA A 71 -22.51 0.29 -10.01
CA ALA A 71 -21.99 0.15 -8.65
C ALA A 71 -20.88 -0.91 -8.56
N ALA A 72 -21.10 -2.09 -9.16
CA ALA A 72 -20.10 -3.16 -9.21
C ALA A 72 -18.86 -2.72 -10.00
N LEU A 73 -19.05 -2.02 -11.12
CA LEU A 73 -17.95 -1.49 -11.93
C LEU A 73 -17.13 -0.45 -11.16
N ALA A 74 -17.78 0.46 -10.42
CA ALA A 74 -17.09 1.44 -9.59
C ALA A 74 -16.23 0.77 -8.50
N ILE A 75 -16.77 -0.23 -7.81
CA ILE A 75 -16.01 -1.01 -6.82
C ILE A 75 -14.83 -1.73 -7.46
N PHE A 76 -15.04 -2.31 -8.65
CA PHE A 76 -13.97 -2.97 -9.40
C PHE A 76 -12.85 -2.00 -9.77
N ILE A 77 -13.19 -0.79 -10.24
CA ILE A 77 -12.21 0.26 -10.57
C ILE A 77 -11.43 0.68 -9.32
N VAL A 78 -12.11 0.98 -8.22
CA VAL A 78 -11.45 1.40 -6.96
C VAL A 78 -10.52 0.31 -6.42
N SER A 79 -10.97 -0.93 -6.43
CA SER A 79 -10.18 -2.08 -5.97
C SER A 79 -8.95 -2.31 -6.86
N SER A 80 -9.14 -2.30 -8.18
CA SER A 80 -8.05 -2.48 -9.16
C SER A 80 -7.01 -1.37 -9.07
N TYR A 81 -7.46 -0.12 -9.00
CA TYR A 81 -6.58 1.04 -8.85
C TYR A 81 -5.74 0.94 -7.58
N SER A 82 -6.39 0.61 -6.45
CA SER A 82 -5.71 0.42 -5.16
C SER A 82 -4.69 -0.72 -5.23
N HIS A 83 -5.04 -1.83 -5.88
CA HIS A 83 -4.16 -2.98 -6.04
C HIS A 83 -2.89 -2.65 -6.85
N ILE A 84 -3.05 -1.93 -7.97
CA ILE A 84 -1.93 -1.49 -8.82
C ILE A 84 -1.01 -0.57 -8.02
N TRP A 85 -1.58 0.44 -7.35
CA TRP A 85 -0.81 1.42 -6.59
C TRP A 85 -0.05 0.80 -5.44
N ILE A 86 -0.70 -0.07 -4.65
CA ILE A 86 -0.03 -0.82 -3.58
C ILE A 86 1.12 -1.62 -4.19
N THR A 87 0.86 -2.39 -5.25
CA THR A 87 1.90 -3.24 -5.86
C THR A 87 3.10 -2.44 -6.38
N GLN A 88 2.88 -1.30 -7.03
CA GLN A 88 3.95 -0.43 -7.51
C GLN A 88 4.78 0.15 -6.37
N ASN A 89 4.14 0.66 -5.32
CA ASN A 89 4.86 1.21 -4.17
C ASN A 89 5.68 0.14 -3.44
N LEU A 90 5.15 -1.08 -3.32
CA LEU A 90 5.89 -2.19 -2.72
C LEU A 90 7.09 -2.62 -3.57
N LYS A 91 6.95 -2.65 -4.90
CA LYS A 91 8.08 -2.92 -5.80
C LYS A 91 9.18 -1.86 -5.64
N GLN A 92 8.81 -0.58 -5.63
CA GLN A 92 9.77 0.51 -5.47
C GLN A 92 10.43 0.51 -4.08
N ALA A 93 9.67 0.22 -3.02
CA ALA A 93 10.22 0.06 -1.67
C ALA A 93 11.26 -1.08 -1.61
N LYS A 94 11.02 -2.22 -2.28
CA LYS A 94 11.99 -3.33 -2.35
C LYS A 94 13.28 -2.93 -3.08
N VAL A 95 13.17 -2.16 -4.17
CA VAL A 95 14.35 -1.66 -4.91
C VAL A 95 15.17 -0.72 -4.03
N LEU A 96 14.52 0.21 -3.32
CA LEU A 96 15.19 1.12 -2.40
C LEU A 96 15.84 0.39 -1.22
N GLN A 97 15.14 -0.61 -0.65
CA GLN A 97 15.68 -1.42 0.44
C GLN A 97 16.90 -2.21 -0.02
N LYS A 98 16.91 -2.72 -1.26
CA LYS A 98 18.09 -3.35 -1.85
C LYS A 98 19.25 -2.37 -1.99
N ALA A 99 19.00 -1.14 -2.44
CA ALA A 99 20.04 -0.10 -2.54
C ALA A 99 20.62 0.27 -1.17
N ILE A 100 19.80 0.35 -0.12
CA ILE A 100 20.30 0.55 1.26
C ILE A 100 21.17 -0.64 1.70
N ARG A 101 20.75 -1.88 1.42
CA ARG A 101 21.53 -3.08 1.78
C ARG A 101 22.89 -3.10 1.07
N GLU A 102 22.95 -2.72 -0.20
CA GLU A 102 24.21 -2.63 -0.95
C GLU A 102 25.17 -1.61 -0.29
N HIS A 103 24.67 -0.45 0.16
CA HIS A 103 25.49 0.54 0.88
C HIS A 103 25.87 0.13 2.32
N ASP A 104 24.98 -0.50 3.06
CA ASP A 104 25.27 -0.95 4.42
C ASP A 104 26.31 -2.11 4.42
N ALA A 105 26.33 -2.93 3.35
CA ALA A 105 27.37 -3.93 3.13
C ALA A 105 28.75 -3.30 2.83
N GLU A 106 28.80 -2.23 2.03
CA GLU A 106 30.03 -1.45 1.78
C GLU A 106 30.60 -0.85 3.08
N LEU A 107 29.72 -0.49 4.03
CA LEU A 107 30.08 0.08 5.32
C LEU A 107 30.42 -0.97 6.40
N GLY A 108 30.31 -2.27 6.10
CA GLY A 108 30.55 -3.35 7.07
C GLY A 108 29.52 -3.41 8.21
N ILE A 109 28.34 -2.81 8.02
CA ILE A 109 27.28 -2.81 9.01
C ILE A 109 26.46 -4.09 8.82
N GLU A 110 26.66 -5.09 9.67
CA GLU A 110 25.78 -6.26 9.74
C GLU A 110 24.41 -5.82 10.28
N LEU A 111 23.47 -5.58 9.36
CA LEU A 111 22.09 -5.32 9.72
C LEU A 111 21.43 -6.60 10.23
N ILE A 112 20.97 -6.58 11.49
CA ILE A 112 19.98 -7.53 12.00
C ILE A 112 18.75 -7.40 11.10
N GLU A 113 18.46 -8.45 10.35
CA GLU A 113 17.42 -8.52 9.34
C GLU A 113 16.04 -8.48 10.02
N ASN A 114 15.59 -7.29 10.43
CA ASN A 114 14.18 -7.04 10.63
C ASN A 114 13.56 -6.91 9.25
N GLU A 115 13.35 -8.06 8.60
CA GLU A 115 12.51 -8.19 7.44
C GLU A 115 11.11 -7.74 7.85
N HIS A 116 10.86 -6.43 7.77
CA HIS A 116 9.55 -5.86 7.85
C HIS A 116 8.83 -6.37 6.61
N THR A 117 8.28 -7.57 6.74
CA THR A 117 7.41 -8.23 5.79
C THR A 117 6.28 -7.24 5.53
N ILE A 118 6.41 -6.55 4.41
CA ILE A 118 5.37 -5.72 3.85
C ILE A 118 4.08 -6.54 3.93
N PRO A 119 3.08 -6.12 4.71
CA PRO A 119 2.04 -7.03 5.12
C PRO A 119 1.23 -7.38 3.89
N LEU A 120 1.38 -8.64 3.46
CA LEU A 120 0.57 -9.31 2.45
C LEU A 120 -0.94 -9.04 2.71
N GLY A 121 -1.27 -8.83 4.00
CA GLY A 121 -2.56 -8.39 4.51
C GLY A 121 -3.24 -7.29 3.70
N TYR A 122 -2.55 -6.23 3.25
CA TYR A 122 -3.23 -5.13 2.52
C TYR A 122 -3.86 -5.59 1.20
N ARG A 123 -3.21 -6.51 0.48
CA ARG A 123 -3.73 -7.02 -0.79
C ARG A 123 -4.88 -7.99 -0.56
N VAL A 124 -4.70 -8.87 0.41
CA VAL A 124 -5.69 -9.90 0.75
C VAL A 124 -6.96 -9.26 1.29
N SER A 125 -6.86 -8.31 2.22
CA SER A 125 -8.02 -7.62 2.78
C SER A 125 -8.79 -6.83 1.72
N MET A 126 -8.11 -6.10 0.83
CA MET A 126 -8.77 -5.38 -0.26
C MET A 126 -9.52 -6.30 -1.21
N LEU A 127 -8.92 -7.44 -1.59
CA LEU A 127 -9.59 -8.42 -2.45
C LEU A 127 -10.83 -9.01 -1.76
N ILE A 128 -10.71 -9.39 -0.49
CA ILE A 128 -11.82 -9.94 0.28
C ILE A 128 -12.97 -8.92 0.37
N ILE A 129 -12.69 -7.68 0.76
CA ILE A 129 -13.73 -6.63 0.89
C ILE A 129 -14.38 -6.34 -0.47
N ALA A 130 -13.60 -6.25 -1.54
CA ALA A 130 -14.13 -6.01 -2.88
C ALA A 130 -15.05 -7.14 -3.34
N VAL A 131 -14.63 -8.40 -3.16
CA VAL A 131 -15.44 -9.58 -3.51
C VAL A 131 -16.73 -9.61 -2.71
N ILE A 132 -16.67 -9.42 -1.38
CA ILE A 132 -17.85 -9.38 -0.52
C ILE A 132 -18.82 -8.29 -0.98
N THR A 133 -18.30 -7.09 -1.27
CA THR A 133 -19.14 -5.96 -1.69
C THR A 133 -19.84 -6.24 -3.02
N ILE A 134 -19.13 -6.84 -4.00
CA ILE A 134 -19.72 -7.24 -5.28
C ILE A 134 -20.79 -8.32 -5.08
N LEU A 135 -20.53 -9.34 -4.26
CA LEU A 135 -21.50 -10.39 -3.96
C LEU A 135 -22.77 -9.80 -3.31
N VAL A 136 -22.62 -8.87 -2.37
CA VAL A 136 -23.77 -8.21 -1.74
C VAL A 136 -24.59 -7.42 -2.75
N ILE A 137 -23.95 -6.71 -3.70
CA ILE A 137 -24.66 -5.99 -4.77
C ILE A 137 -25.48 -6.93 -5.65
N ILE A 138 -24.94 -8.11 -5.95
CA ILE A 138 -25.60 -9.11 -6.80
C ILE A 138 -26.79 -9.73 -6.04
N PHE A 139 -26.55 -10.25 -4.83
CA PHE A 139 -27.52 -11.05 -4.07
C PHE A 139 -28.65 -10.26 -3.40
N VAL A 140 -28.41 -9.01 -2.99
CA VAL A 140 -29.47 -8.12 -2.45
C VAL A 140 -30.62 -7.94 -3.46
N GLY A 141 -30.31 -8.20 -4.72
CA GLY A 141 -31.22 -8.07 -5.82
C GLY A 141 -32.10 -9.26 -6.20
N GLU A 142 -31.84 -10.45 -5.64
CA GLU A 142 -32.47 -11.71 -6.07
C GLU A 142 -33.53 -12.25 -5.11
N ARG A 143 -33.69 -11.67 -3.91
CA ARG A 143 -34.71 -12.15 -2.99
C ARG A 143 -36.10 -11.98 -3.63
N PRO A 144 -36.89 -13.05 -3.83
CA PRO A 144 -38.29 -12.93 -4.20
C PRO A 144 -39.05 -12.18 -3.09
N ALA A 145 -40.05 -11.41 -3.47
CA ALA A 145 -40.94 -10.72 -2.53
C ALA A 145 -41.84 -11.74 -1.82
#